data_AF-A0A382U3M6-F1
#
_entry.id   AF-A0A382U3M6-F1
#
_cell.length_a   1.000
_cell.length_b   1.000
_cell.length_c   1.000
_cell.angle_alpha   90.00
_cell.angle_beta   90.00
_cell.angle_gamma   90.00
#
_symmetry.space_group_name_H-M   'P 1'
#
loop_
_entity.id
_entity.type
_entity.pdbx_description
1 polymer ?
#
loop_
_entity_poly.entity_id
_entity_poly.type
_entity_poly.pdbx_seq_one_letter_code
_entity_poly.pdbx_strand_id
1 'polypeptide(L)'
;LLFTFCMVSGAHARTAEEWYAMGFEQSLEGDRQKAVRSYQQALRLNKNWPKAHHNLALLFYHLKDGVKAVHHLRLAEKLYLKDSSPESKRNLQIVQKNLEKTYAKFDLNSEEFEDLSTMHPVTHSPTWAVKGYGFAMRGYVFTLANSLGDAEQVRVRFGNQPPMSAKIVQRYIIYDLALLKLETEKPGLLLADSSVHQVGDFLESPDIDGGGSDSSPLMKGKVAGLKAIMNDKNIFELDFPSPPVPGSPLLNEEGQVVGIILSTSQIVKNFQAAGMPPDGSIALKSSYLSRIFSLY
;
A
#
# COMPACT_ATOMS: atom_id res chain seq x y z
N LEU A 1 22.21 -16.42 -38.99
CA LEU A 1 22.93 -16.22 -37.70
C LEU A 1 22.30 -15.02 -37.00
N LEU A 2 21.30 -15.26 -36.15
CA LEU A 2 20.76 -14.23 -35.27
C LEU A 2 21.61 -14.21 -34.00
N PHE A 3 22.20 -13.05 -33.68
CA PHE A 3 22.82 -12.82 -32.38
C PHE A 3 21.78 -12.19 -31.45
N THR A 4 21.44 -12.91 -30.38
CA THR A 4 20.70 -12.37 -29.25
C THR A 4 21.70 -11.77 -28.27
N PHE A 5 21.67 -10.46 -28.05
CA PHE A 5 22.39 -9.85 -26.93
C PHE A 5 21.51 -9.98 -25.67
N CYS A 6 21.97 -10.74 -24.68
CA CYS A 6 21.50 -10.58 -23.31
C CYS A 6 22.21 -9.35 -22.73
N MET A 7 21.52 -8.20 -22.68
CA MET A 7 21.91 -7.18 -21.70
C MET A 7 21.48 -7.69 -20.33
N VAL A 8 22.41 -8.32 -19.62
CA VAL A 8 22.33 -8.39 -18.17
C VAL A 8 22.61 -6.98 -17.67
N SER A 9 21.56 -6.18 -17.46
CA SER A 9 21.66 -5.03 -16.57
C SER A 9 21.88 -5.61 -15.17
N GLY A 10 23.14 -5.81 -14.79
CA GLY A 10 23.51 -6.00 -13.40
C GLY A 10 23.17 -4.70 -12.68
N ALA A 11 21.93 -4.55 -12.23
CA ALA A 11 21.58 -3.52 -11.27
C ALA A 11 22.35 -3.88 -9.99
N HIS A 12 23.57 -3.34 -9.87
CA HIS A 12 24.36 -3.51 -8.67
C HIS A 12 23.51 -2.98 -7.52
N ALA A 13 23.24 -3.84 -6.53
CA ALA A 13 22.52 -3.41 -5.35
C ALA A 13 23.34 -2.27 -4.72
N ARG A 14 22.66 -1.13 -4.48
CA ARG A 14 23.35 0.06 -3.97
C ARG A 14 23.97 -0.21 -2.61
N THR A 15 25.19 0.29 -2.40
CA THR A 15 25.88 0.18 -1.11
C THR A 15 25.29 1.13 -0.07
N ALA A 16 25.67 0.97 1.20
CA ALA A 16 25.27 1.90 2.25
C ALA A 16 25.70 3.33 1.91
N GLU A 17 26.91 3.48 1.36
CA GLU A 17 27.53 4.75 0.98
C GLU A 17 26.81 5.43 -0.17
N GLU A 18 26.40 4.66 -1.18
CA GLU A 18 25.61 5.18 -2.29
C GLU A 18 24.23 5.65 -1.85
N TRP A 19 23.57 4.90 -0.95
CA TRP A 19 22.32 5.34 -0.33
C TRP A 19 22.49 6.59 0.54
N TYR A 20 23.60 6.68 1.28
CA TYR A 20 23.92 7.86 2.09
C TYR A 20 24.16 9.09 1.21
N ALA A 21 24.97 8.96 0.16
CA ALA A 21 25.26 10.04 -0.79
C ALA A 21 23.98 10.55 -1.45
N MET A 22 23.12 9.64 -1.92
CA MET A 22 21.81 10.00 -2.48
C MET A 22 20.92 10.72 -1.47
N GLY A 23 20.89 10.28 -0.21
CA GLY A 23 20.15 10.95 0.86
C GLY A 23 20.68 12.36 1.14
N PHE A 24 21.99 12.54 1.03
CA PHE A 24 22.63 13.84 1.16
C PHE A 24 22.26 14.79 0.03
N GLU A 25 22.38 14.36 -1.23
CA GLU A 25 21.99 15.15 -2.40
C GLU A 25 20.52 15.59 -2.32
N GLN A 26 19.61 14.64 -2.05
CA GLN A 26 18.18 14.92 -1.92
C GLN A 26 17.87 15.89 -0.77
N SER A 27 18.67 15.85 0.31
CA SER A 27 18.51 16.80 1.41
C SER A 27 18.90 18.22 1.02
N LEU A 28 19.91 18.38 0.15
CA LEU A 28 20.32 19.68 -0.40
C LEU A 28 19.27 20.22 -1.39
N GLU A 29 18.66 19.35 -2.18
CA GLU A 29 17.55 19.67 -3.10
C GLU A 29 16.24 20.01 -2.37
N GLY A 30 16.17 19.76 -1.06
CA GLY A 30 14.97 20.01 -0.26
C GLY A 30 13.91 18.91 -0.36
N ASP A 31 14.18 17.80 -1.07
CA ASP A 31 13.32 16.61 -1.12
C ASP A 31 13.49 15.77 0.15
N ARG A 32 12.99 16.32 1.26
CA ARG A 32 13.19 15.78 2.61
C ARG A 32 12.65 14.35 2.75
N GLN A 33 11.58 14.00 2.04
CA GLN A 33 10.96 12.67 2.12
C GLN A 33 11.78 11.61 1.38
N LYS A 34 12.29 11.91 0.18
CA LYS A 34 13.24 11.01 -0.49
C LYS A 34 14.53 10.87 0.31
N ALA A 35 15.06 11.97 0.85
CA ALA A 35 16.26 11.95 1.67
C ALA A 35 16.12 11.04 2.90
N VAL A 36 14.99 11.11 3.61
CA VAL A 36 14.69 10.20 4.73
C VAL A 36 14.76 8.74 4.29
N ARG A 37 14.10 8.38 3.18
CA ARG A 37 14.12 7.00 2.66
C ARG A 37 15.54 6.54 2.33
N SER A 38 16.32 7.38 1.65
CA SER A 38 17.70 7.05 1.26
C SER A 38 18.59 6.83 2.48
N TYR A 39 18.52 7.69 3.50
CA TYR A 39 19.26 7.48 4.75
C TYR A 39 18.81 6.25 5.53
N GLN A 40 17.51 5.92 5.52
CA GLN A 40 17.01 4.67 6.12
C GLN A 40 17.56 3.43 5.39
N GLN A 41 17.69 3.48 4.06
CA GLN A 41 18.33 2.39 3.31
C GLN A 41 19.81 2.26 3.66
N ALA A 42 20.53 3.38 3.79
CA ALA A 42 21.93 3.38 4.24
C ALA A 42 22.08 2.73 5.62
N LEU A 43 21.21 3.11 6.58
CA LEU A 43 21.21 2.58 7.95
C LEU A 43 20.74 1.11 8.03
N ARG A 44 19.93 0.65 7.07
CA ARG A 44 19.58 -0.77 6.97
C ARG A 44 20.80 -1.63 6.62
N LEU A 45 21.68 -1.12 5.77
CA LEU A 45 22.90 -1.80 5.34
C LEU A 45 24.05 -1.61 6.34
N ASN A 46 24.16 -0.43 6.95
CA ASN A 46 25.12 -0.13 8.00
C ASN A 46 24.44 0.55 9.19
N LYS A 47 24.00 -0.27 10.15
CA LYS A 47 23.25 0.18 11.35
C LYS A 47 24.07 1.05 12.29
N ASN A 48 25.40 0.95 12.27
CA ASN A 48 26.28 1.64 13.22
C ASN A 48 26.97 2.86 12.59
N TRP A 49 26.22 3.63 11.78
CA TRP A 49 26.76 4.78 11.07
C TRP A 49 26.35 6.11 11.72
N PRO A 50 27.22 6.76 12.51
CA PRO A 50 26.84 7.95 13.26
C PRO A 50 26.49 9.16 12.37
N LYS A 51 27.19 9.37 11.25
CA LYS A 51 26.89 10.44 10.29
C LYS A 51 25.50 10.29 9.65
N ALA A 52 25.11 9.06 9.30
CA ALA A 52 23.80 8.78 8.71
C ALA A 52 22.67 9.03 9.72
N HIS A 53 22.85 8.61 10.98
CA HIS A 53 21.91 8.93 12.05
C HIS A 53 21.78 10.43 12.29
N HIS A 54 22.90 11.16 12.37
CA HIS A 54 22.88 12.62 12.56
C HIS A 54 22.15 13.34 11.42
N ASN A 55 22.46 13.03 10.16
CA ASN A 55 21.79 13.67 9.02
C ASN A 55 20.30 13.34 8.95
N LEU A 56 19.91 12.10 9.25
CA LEU A 56 18.50 11.70 9.32
C LEU A 56 17.76 12.45 10.43
N ALA A 57 18.40 12.71 11.57
CA ALA A 57 17.80 13.50 12.63
C ALA A 57 17.55 14.96 12.22
N LEU A 58 18.47 15.57 11.47
CA LEU A 58 18.28 16.93 10.94
C LEU A 58 17.07 16.99 10.00
N LEU A 59 16.84 15.97 9.18
CA LEU A 59 15.64 15.89 8.35
C LEU A 59 14.37 15.83 9.19
N PHE A 60 14.33 14.98 10.22
CA PHE A 60 13.17 14.91 11.12
C PHE A 60 12.93 16.22 11.89
N TYR A 61 13.99 16.91 12.31
CA TYR A 61 13.91 18.25 12.89
C TYR A 61 13.21 19.23 11.93
N HIS A 62 13.59 19.21 10.65
CA HIS A 62 12.96 20.06 9.63
C HIS A 62 11.52 19.65 9.31
N LEU A 63 11.21 18.35 9.38
CA LEU A 63 9.86 17.79 9.23
C LEU A 63 8.98 17.95 10.48
N LYS A 64 9.48 18.61 11.54
CA LYS A 64 8.78 18.83 12.81
C LYS A 64 8.47 17.57 13.61
N ASP A 65 9.18 16.47 13.35
CA ASP A 65 9.09 15.23 14.12
C ASP A 65 10.22 15.21 15.18
N GLY A 66 9.98 15.92 16.29
CA GLY A 66 10.98 16.10 17.36
C GLY A 66 11.41 14.78 18.01
N VAL A 67 10.48 13.84 18.19
CA VAL A 67 10.75 12.52 18.82
C VAL A 67 11.74 11.72 17.97
N LYS A 68 11.50 11.59 16.66
CA LYS A 68 12.43 10.88 15.76
C LYS A 68 13.77 11.60 15.62
N ALA A 69 13.77 12.94 15.66
CA ALA A 69 14.99 13.72 15.64
C ALA A 69 15.87 13.43 16.87
N VAL A 70 15.31 13.48 18.08
CA VAL A 70 16.04 13.16 19.32
C VAL A 70 16.53 11.71 19.30
N HIS A 71 15.69 10.76 18.90
CA HIS A 71 16.07 9.35 18.82
C HIS A 71 17.34 9.13 17.99
N HIS A 72 17.37 9.67 16.76
CA HIS A 72 18.53 9.51 15.88
C HIS A 72 19.75 10.32 16.33
N LEU A 73 19.56 11.51 16.93
CA LEU A 73 20.67 12.25 17.53
C LEU A 73 21.32 11.48 18.69
N ARG A 74 20.52 10.86 19.57
CA ARG A 74 21.03 10.04 20.68
C ARG A 74 21.77 8.79 20.19
N LEU A 75 21.29 8.16 19.11
CA LEU A 75 22.03 7.07 18.46
C LEU A 75 23.36 7.56 17.88
N ALA A 76 23.39 8.71 17.22
CA ALA A 76 24.62 9.31 16.71
C ALA A 76 25.59 9.64 17.85
N GLU A 77 25.12 10.24 18.94
CA GLU A 77 25.90 10.54 20.15
C GLU A 77 26.54 9.27 20.72
N LYS A 78 25.75 8.22 20.95
CA LYS A 78 26.20 6.93 21.46
C LYS A 78 27.27 6.29 20.58
N LEU A 79 27.14 6.42 19.26
CA LEU A 79 28.10 5.85 18.31
C LEU A 79 29.38 6.69 18.24
N TYR A 80 29.29 8.03 18.27
CA TYR A 80 30.47 8.89 18.34
C TYR A 80 31.25 8.72 19.65
N LEU A 81 30.57 8.50 20.78
CA LEU A 81 31.24 8.20 22.06
C LEU A 81 32.13 6.94 22.02
N LYS A 82 31.86 6.00 21.10
CA LYS A 82 32.68 4.80 20.92
C LYS A 82 33.96 5.04 20.13
N ASP A 83 34.04 6.13 19.37
CA ASP A 83 35.20 6.48 18.56
C ASP A 83 35.95 7.68 19.19
N SER A 84 37.21 7.46 19.58
CA SER A 84 38.06 8.48 20.20
C SER A 84 38.76 9.40 19.20
N SER A 85 38.50 9.25 17.89
CA SER A 85 39.11 10.06 16.84
C SER A 85 38.81 11.57 17.02
N PRO A 86 39.72 12.46 16.60
CA PRO A 86 39.48 13.91 16.63
C PRO A 86 38.28 14.36 15.80
N GLU A 87 37.92 13.60 14.75
CA GLU A 87 36.72 13.85 13.96
C GLU A 87 35.46 13.49 14.74
N SER A 88 35.42 12.32 15.37
CA SER A 88 34.32 11.88 16.21
C SER A 88 34.05 12.85 17.36
N LYS A 89 35.09 13.32 18.05
CA LYS A 89 34.95 14.33 19.14
C LYS A 89 34.31 15.64 18.65
N ARG A 90 34.67 16.10 17.44
CA ARG A 90 34.07 17.30 16.84
C ARG A 90 32.61 17.07 16.49
N ASN A 91 32.30 15.94 15.85
CA ASN A 91 30.92 15.61 15.48
C ASN A 91 30.02 15.37 16.70
N LEU A 92 30.56 14.79 17.77
CA LEU A 92 29.89 14.60 19.06
C LEU A 92 29.41 15.94 19.63
N GLN A 93 30.27 16.96 19.66
CA GLN A 93 29.91 18.30 20.12
C GLN A 93 28.75 18.91 19.30
N ILE A 94 28.76 18.70 17.98
CA ILE A 94 27.68 19.17 17.09
C ILE A 94 26.38 18.44 17.39
N VAL A 95 26.43 17.11 17.56
CA VAL A 95 25.26 16.30 17.90
C VAL A 95 24.67 16.70 19.26
N GLN A 96 25.51 16.93 20.27
CA GLN A 96 25.08 17.37 21.60
C GLN A 96 24.36 18.72 21.56
N LYS A 97 24.93 19.69 20.84
CA LYS A 97 24.26 20.99 20.62
C LYS A 97 22.93 20.84 19.89
N ASN A 98 22.86 19.95 18.90
CA ASN A 98 21.61 19.68 18.18
C ASN A 98 20.59 18.97 19.06
N LEU A 99 21.01 18.11 20.01
CA LEU A 99 20.13 17.50 21.02
C LEU A 99 19.49 18.56 21.90
N GLU A 100 20.31 19.39 22.54
CA GLU A 100 19.84 20.51 23.38
C GLU A 100 18.83 21.40 22.63
N LYS A 101 19.17 21.77 21.39
CA LYS A 101 18.28 22.57 20.53
C LYS A 101 16.98 21.84 20.20
N THR A 102 17.02 20.53 20.00
CA THR A 102 15.84 19.73 19.65
C THR A 102 14.93 19.56 20.87
N TYR A 103 15.49 19.25 22.05
CA TYR A 103 14.75 19.21 23.31
C TYR A 103 14.03 20.52 23.57
N ALA A 104 14.75 21.65 23.53
CA ALA A 104 14.16 22.97 23.75
C ALA A 104 13.11 23.35 22.69
N LYS A 105 13.32 22.98 21.42
CA LYS A 105 12.41 23.38 20.33
C LYS A 105 11.06 22.66 20.38
N PHE A 106 11.06 21.41 20.82
CA PHE A 106 9.89 20.52 20.79
C PHE A 106 9.33 20.22 22.19
N ASP A 107 9.84 20.88 23.23
CA ASP A 107 9.42 20.71 24.63
C ASP A 107 9.50 19.23 25.09
N LEU A 108 10.64 18.61 24.80
CA LEU A 108 10.88 17.18 25.09
C LEU A 108 11.79 17.03 26.32
N ASN A 109 11.43 16.12 27.23
CA ASN A 109 12.25 15.80 28.39
C ASN A 109 13.41 14.86 27.98
N SER A 110 14.65 15.20 28.35
CA SER A 110 15.82 14.39 28.04
C SER A 110 15.83 13.02 28.74
N GLU A 111 15.28 12.95 29.95
CA GLU A 111 15.23 11.73 30.78
C GLU A 111 14.42 10.62 30.10
N GLU A 112 13.39 11.00 29.32
CA GLU A 112 12.57 10.05 28.57
C GLU A 112 13.42 9.25 27.57
N PHE A 113 14.55 9.79 27.09
CA PHE A 113 15.36 9.20 26.01
C PHE A 113 16.69 8.58 26.50
N GLU A 114 16.93 8.50 27.82
CA GLU A 114 18.18 7.97 28.38
C GLU A 114 18.32 6.46 28.18
N ASP A 115 17.20 5.72 28.18
CA ASP A 115 17.19 4.29 27.92
C ASP A 115 16.87 3.97 26.45
N LEU A 116 17.86 4.20 25.58
CA LEU A 116 17.80 3.79 24.16
C LEU A 116 17.61 2.27 23.97
N SER A 117 17.77 1.44 25.01
CA SER A 117 17.58 -0.01 24.91
C SER A 117 16.12 -0.43 25.04
N THR A 118 15.27 0.40 25.67
CA THR A 118 13.81 0.22 25.72
C THR A 118 13.08 1.08 24.69
N MET A 119 13.67 2.20 24.25
CA MET A 119 13.28 2.87 23.01
C MET A 119 13.75 2.07 21.79
N HIS A 120 13.06 0.97 21.52
CA HIS A 120 12.95 0.53 20.15
C HIS A 120 12.42 1.74 19.37
N PRO A 121 13.07 2.17 18.27
CA PRO A 121 12.30 2.93 17.29
C PRO A 121 11.03 2.10 17.09
N VAL A 122 9.88 2.75 16.98
CA VAL A 122 8.77 2.10 16.31
C VAL A 122 9.27 1.88 14.89
N THR A 123 10.08 0.84 14.68
CA THR A 123 10.01 0.05 13.48
C THR A 123 8.56 -0.39 13.53
N HIS A 124 7.71 0.40 12.90
CA HIS A 124 6.65 -0.18 12.12
C HIS A 124 7.42 -1.13 11.18
N SER A 125 7.76 -2.34 11.65
CA SER A 125 7.54 -3.51 10.82
C SER A 125 6.11 -3.28 10.39
N PRO A 126 5.85 -2.86 9.13
CA PRO A 126 4.53 -2.42 8.74
C PRO A 126 3.58 -3.50 9.24
N THR A 127 2.72 -3.15 10.19
CA THR A 127 1.72 -4.07 10.67
C THR A 127 0.78 -4.21 9.48
N TRP A 128 1.02 -5.26 8.70
CA TRP A 128 0.26 -5.52 7.49
C TRP A 128 -1.16 -5.86 7.92
N ALA A 129 -2.03 -4.86 7.85
CA ALA A 129 -3.45 -5.04 8.04
C ALA A 129 -4.09 -5.42 6.71
N VAL A 130 -5.09 -6.29 6.75
CA VAL A 130 -5.98 -6.49 5.61
C VAL A 130 -6.77 -5.19 5.41
N LYS A 131 -6.60 -4.56 4.25
CA LYS A 131 -7.26 -3.28 3.92
C LYS A 131 -8.40 -3.41 2.93
N GLY A 132 -8.50 -4.54 2.23
CA GLY A 132 -9.58 -4.83 1.30
C GLY A 132 -9.41 -6.18 0.64
N TYR A 133 -10.36 -6.49 -0.24
CA TYR A 133 -10.45 -7.75 -0.97
C TYR A 133 -10.40 -7.50 -2.47
N GLY A 134 -10.13 -8.56 -3.22
CA GLY A 134 -9.89 -8.52 -4.64
C GLY A 134 -9.77 -9.92 -5.21
N PHE A 135 -9.68 -10.01 -6.53
CA PHE A 135 -9.43 -11.28 -7.21
C PHE A 135 -8.37 -11.11 -8.29
N ALA A 136 -7.62 -12.18 -8.50
CA ALA A 136 -6.61 -12.21 -9.54
C ALA A 136 -7.21 -12.61 -10.89
N MET A 137 -6.65 -12.06 -11.95
CA MET A 137 -6.94 -12.40 -13.33
C MET A 137 -5.69 -12.15 -14.17
N ARG A 138 -5.17 -13.19 -14.85
CA ARG A 138 -4.04 -13.10 -15.80
C ARG A 138 -2.82 -12.33 -15.24
N GLY A 139 -2.44 -12.60 -13.98
CA GLY A 139 -1.29 -11.95 -13.33
C GLY A 139 -1.54 -10.53 -12.83
N TYR A 140 -2.78 -10.04 -12.89
CA TYR A 140 -3.21 -8.78 -12.27
C TYR A 140 -4.23 -9.05 -11.17
N VAL A 141 -4.48 -8.07 -10.31
CA VAL A 141 -5.52 -8.11 -9.28
C VAL A 141 -6.43 -6.90 -9.44
N PHE A 142 -7.73 -7.16 -9.50
CA PHE A 142 -8.76 -6.14 -9.34
C PHE A 142 -9.12 -6.00 -7.86
N THR A 143 -9.20 -4.77 -7.38
CA THR A 143 -9.62 -4.41 -6.02
C THR A 143 -10.21 -3.01 -6.03
N LEU A 144 -10.67 -2.52 -4.87
CA LEU A 144 -11.19 -1.16 -4.75
C LEU A 144 -10.08 -0.16 -4.42
N ALA A 145 -10.12 1.02 -5.04
CA ALA A 145 -9.09 2.04 -4.87
C ALA A 145 -9.08 2.63 -3.46
N ASN A 146 -10.25 2.81 -2.84
CA ASN A 146 -10.40 3.25 -1.45
C ASN A 146 -9.69 2.33 -0.44
N SER A 147 -9.65 1.03 -0.71
CA SER A 147 -9.05 0.01 0.15
C SER A 147 -7.53 0.14 0.17
N LEU A 148 -6.94 0.77 -0.84
CA LEU A 148 -5.50 0.99 -0.90
C LEU A 148 -5.07 2.26 -0.16
N GLY A 149 -5.97 3.23 0.05
CA GLY A 149 -5.62 4.55 0.59
C GLY A 149 -4.39 5.16 -0.12
N ASP A 150 -3.51 5.77 0.66
CA ASP A 150 -2.23 6.35 0.21
C ASP A 150 -1.06 5.35 0.21
N ALA A 151 -1.34 4.03 0.23
CA ALA A 151 -0.29 3.04 0.35
C ALA A 151 0.70 3.07 -0.83
N GLU A 152 1.99 3.22 -0.50
CA GLU A 152 3.11 3.12 -1.47
C GLU A 152 3.47 1.66 -1.79
N GLN A 153 3.11 0.71 -0.92
CA GLN A 153 3.39 -0.72 -1.07
C GLN A 153 2.13 -1.54 -0.79
N VAL A 154 1.83 -2.47 -1.70
CA VAL A 154 0.70 -3.39 -1.57
C VAL A 154 1.22 -4.82 -1.57
N ARG A 155 0.67 -5.64 -0.69
CA ARG A 155 0.85 -7.09 -0.73
C ARG A 155 -0.50 -7.77 -0.86
N VAL A 156 -0.56 -8.82 -1.67
CA VAL A 156 -1.75 -9.63 -1.90
C VAL A 156 -1.52 -11.01 -1.32
N ARG A 157 -2.49 -11.51 -0.57
CA ARG A 157 -2.46 -12.86 -0.01
C ARG A 157 -3.55 -13.71 -0.67
N PHE A 158 -3.20 -14.91 -1.11
CA PHE A 158 -4.13 -15.89 -1.68
C PHE A 158 -4.28 -17.03 -0.68
N GLY A 159 -5.46 -17.15 -0.07
CA GLY A 159 -5.71 -18.18 0.95
C GLY A 159 -4.64 -18.23 2.03
N ASN A 160 -4.16 -19.43 2.33
CA ASN A 160 -3.12 -19.64 3.35
C ASN A 160 -1.68 -19.44 2.84
N GLN A 161 -1.50 -18.92 1.64
CA GLN A 161 -0.17 -18.72 1.05
C GLN A 161 0.50 -17.45 1.58
N PRO A 162 1.84 -17.36 1.54
CA PRO A 162 2.55 -16.14 1.89
C PRO A 162 2.09 -14.94 1.05
N PRO A 163 1.98 -13.74 1.64
CA PRO A 163 1.64 -12.54 0.88
C PRO A 163 2.74 -12.20 -0.12
N MET A 164 2.34 -11.85 -1.34
CA MET A 164 3.24 -11.45 -2.42
C MET A 164 3.09 -9.96 -2.73
N SER A 165 4.18 -9.33 -3.15
CA SER A 165 4.16 -7.92 -3.53
C SER A 165 3.36 -7.69 -4.81
N ALA A 166 2.68 -6.56 -4.86
CA ALA A 166 1.97 -6.08 -6.04
C ALA A 166 2.20 -4.58 -6.22
N LYS A 167 2.27 -4.15 -7.48
CA LYS A 167 2.41 -2.73 -7.85
C LYS A 167 1.08 -2.19 -8.32
N ILE A 168 0.71 -1.01 -7.86
CA ILE A 168 -0.47 -0.30 -8.38
C ILE A 168 -0.15 0.13 -9.81
N VAL A 169 -0.93 -0.38 -10.76
CA VAL A 169 -0.79 -0.04 -12.19
C VAL A 169 -1.67 1.16 -12.51
N GLN A 170 -2.92 1.13 -12.05
CA GLN A 170 -3.89 2.17 -12.36
C GLN A 170 -4.98 2.29 -11.30
N ARG A 171 -5.49 3.50 -11.15
CA ARG A 171 -6.67 3.82 -10.31
C ARG A 171 -7.74 4.48 -11.18
N TYR A 172 -8.98 4.00 -11.06
CA TYR A 172 -10.15 4.52 -11.74
C TYR A 172 -11.08 5.12 -10.70
N ILE A 173 -11.12 6.45 -10.66
CA ILE A 173 -11.75 7.20 -9.57
C ILE A 173 -13.27 7.00 -9.54
N ILE A 174 -13.94 7.05 -10.70
CA ILE A 174 -15.41 7.04 -10.78
C ILE A 174 -16.01 5.79 -10.12
N TYR A 175 -15.54 4.60 -10.52
CA TYR A 175 -16.03 3.32 -9.97
C TYR A 175 -15.19 2.81 -8.80
N ASP A 176 -14.31 3.64 -8.22
CA ASP A 176 -13.45 3.28 -7.10
C ASP A 176 -12.66 1.98 -7.34
N LEU A 177 -12.13 1.79 -8.55
CA LEU A 177 -11.45 0.56 -8.95
C LEU A 177 -9.93 0.76 -9.00
N ALA A 178 -9.16 -0.24 -8.60
CA ALA A 178 -7.72 -0.29 -8.78
C ALA A 178 -7.29 -1.59 -9.46
N LEU A 179 -6.28 -1.47 -10.33
CA LEU A 179 -5.62 -2.59 -10.98
C LEU A 179 -4.19 -2.70 -10.44
N LEU A 180 -3.84 -3.87 -9.93
CA LEU A 180 -2.50 -4.18 -9.43
C LEU A 180 -1.82 -5.21 -10.32
N LYS A 181 -0.51 -5.07 -10.56
CA LYS A 181 0.32 -6.10 -11.20
C LYS A 181 1.03 -6.91 -10.12
N LEU A 182 0.86 -8.23 -10.16
CA LEU A 182 1.60 -9.14 -9.29
C LEU A 182 3.06 -9.25 -9.74
N GLU A 183 4.00 -9.32 -8.80
CA GLU A 183 5.42 -9.54 -9.12
C GLU A 183 5.68 -10.96 -9.66
N THR A 184 4.88 -11.94 -9.23
CA THR A 184 4.92 -13.31 -9.75
C THR A 184 3.58 -13.65 -10.36
N GLU A 185 3.57 -14.23 -11.56
CA GLU A 185 2.33 -14.62 -12.21
C GLU A 185 1.62 -15.72 -11.42
N LYS A 186 0.29 -15.61 -11.37
CA LYS A 186 -0.59 -16.62 -10.80
C LYS A 186 -1.79 -16.87 -11.70
N PRO A 187 -2.30 -18.11 -11.72
CA PRO A 187 -3.61 -18.36 -12.29
C PRO A 187 -4.64 -17.52 -11.55
N GLY A 188 -5.55 -16.94 -12.32
CA GLY A 188 -6.64 -16.11 -11.81
C GLY A 188 -7.98 -16.64 -12.30
N LEU A 189 -9.05 -15.98 -11.86
CA LEU A 189 -10.40 -16.31 -12.31
C LEU A 189 -10.57 -15.94 -13.79
N LEU A 190 -11.48 -16.66 -14.46
CA LEU A 190 -11.88 -16.38 -15.83
C LEU A 190 -13.00 -15.34 -15.84
N LEU A 191 -13.01 -14.45 -16.83
CA LEU A 191 -14.15 -13.55 -17.07
C LEU A 191 -15.22 -14.25 -17.90
N ALA A 192 -16.47 -14.01 -17.54
CA ALA A 192 -17.66 -14.28 -18.36
C ALA A 192 -18.32 -12.97 -18.77
N ASP A 193 -19.13 -12.99 -19.84
CA ASP A 193 -19.84 -11.81 -20.30
C ASP A 193 -21.04 -11.48 -19.41
N SER A 194 -20.94 -10.38 -18.66
CA SER A 194 -22.03 -9.85 -17.84
C SER A 194 -23.31 -9.48 -18.62
N SER A 195 -23.23 -9.28 -19.95
CA SER A 195 -24.35 -8.78 -20.74
C SER A 195 -25.48 -9.80 -20.93
N VAL A 196 -25.17 -11.09 -20.69
CA VAL A 196 -26.14 -12.20 -20.81
C VAL A 196 -27.14 -12.25 -19.66
N HIS A 197 -26.85 -11.58 -18.54
CA HIS A 197 -27.66 -11.65 -17.33
C HIS A 197 -28.87 -10.72 -17.34
N GLN A 198 -29.95 -11.17 -16.72
CA GLN A 198 -31.24 -10.49 -16.63
C GLN A 198 -31.67 -10.27 -15.18
N VAL A 199 -32.61 -9.35 -14.97
CA VAL A 199 -33.28 -9.21 -13.67
C VAL A 199 -33.96 -10.52 -13.34
N GLY A 200 -33.67 -11.08 -12.17
CA GLY A 200 -34.15 -12.40 -11.81
C GLY A 200 -33.04 -13.44 -11.63
N ASP A 201 -31.93 -13.28 -12.35
CA ASP A 201 -30.83 -14.24 -12.34
C ASP A 201 -30.15 -14.32 -10.98
N PHE A 202 -29.61 -15.49 -10.67
CA PHE A 202 -28.81 -15.70 -9.47
C PHE A 202 -27.32 -15.61 -9.80
N LEU A 203 -26.61 -14.87 -8.95
CA LEU A 203 -25.16 -14.70 -8.99
C LEU A 203 -24.58 -14.96 -7.60
N GLU A 204 -23.29 -15.24 -7.55
CA GLU A 204 -22.61 -15.67 -6.34
C GLU A 204 -21.48 -14.72 -5.96
N SER A 205 -21.23 -14.56 -4.66
CA SER A 205 -20.03 -13.89 -4.14
C SER A 205 -19.47 -14.70 -2.97
N PRO A 206 -18.14 -14.75 -2.79
CA PRO A 206 -17.56 -15.32 -1.59
C PRO A 206 -18.09 -14.63 -0.33
N ASP A 207 -18.46 -15.45 0.66
CA ASP A 207 -18.78 -15.03 2.01
C ASP A 207 -17.49 -15.05 2.85
N ILE A 208 -16.98 -13.87 3.19
CA ILE A 208 -15.64 -13.70 3.75
C ILE A 208 -15.72 -13.18 5.18
N ASP A 209 -15.63 -14.10 6.14
CA ASP A 209 -15.51 -13.78 7.56
C ASP A 209 -14.06 -13.48 7.95
N GLY A 210 -13.56 -12.29 7.60
CA GLY A 210 -12.37 -11.68 8.21
C GLY A 210 -11.01 -12.39 8.01
N GLY A 211 -10.96 -13.50 7.29
CA GLY A 211 -9.74 -14.26 7.05
C GLY A 211 -9.88 -15.17 5.85
N GLY A 212 -9.70 -14.61 4.65
CA GLY A 212 -9.82 -15.31 3.36
C GLY A 212 -9.19 -16.71 3.37
N SER A 213 -10.07 -17.70 3.44
CA SER A 213 -9.81 -19.12 3.25
C SER A 213 -9.97 -19.44 1.77
N ASP A 214 -9.23 -20.41 1.25
CA ASP A 214 -9.37 -20.91 -0.13
C ASP A 214 -10.76 -21.57 -0.38
N SER A 215 -11.58 -21.74 0.65
CA SER A 215 -12.92 -22.33 0.59
C SER A 215 -13.96 -21.51 1.35
N SER A 216 -13.98 -20.19 1.16
CA SER A 216 -15.12 -19.38 1.61
C SER A 216 -16.41 -19.90 0.97
N PRO A 217 -17.48 -20.13 1.73
CA PRO A 217 -18.77 -20.50 1.14
C PRO A 217 -19.22 -19.40 0.18
N LEU A 218 -19.97 -19.79 -0.86
CA LEU A 218 -20.54 -18.82 -1.79
C LEU A 218 -21.93 -18.43 -1.30
N MET A 219 -22.16 -17.12 -1.22
CA MET A 219 -23.47 -16.55 -0.97
C MET A 219 -24.16 -16.29 -2.31
N LYS A 220 -25.44 -16.68 -2.41
CA LYS A 220 -26.27 -16.40 -3.59
C LYS A 220 -27.03 -15.10 -3.40
N GLY A 221 -27.03 -14.26 -4.43
CA GLY A 221 -27.83 -13.06 -4.54
C GLY A 221 -28.54 -13.00 -5.88
N LYS A 222 -29.61 -12.22 -5.94
CA LYS A 222 -30.45 -12.06 -7.13
C LYS A 222 -30.13 -10.74 -7.82
N VAL A 223 -30.10 -10.74 -9.15
CA VAL A 223 -30.03 -9.49 -9.93
C VAL A 223 -31.36 -8.76 -9.78
N ALA A 224 -31.36 -7.67 -9.04
CA ALA A 224 -32.51 -6.80 -8.81
C ALA A 224 -32.66 -5.75 -9.92
N GLY A 225 -31.53 -5.31 -10.49
CA GLY A 225 -31.51 -4.30 -11.54
C GLY A 225 -30.29 -4.40 -12.45
N LEU A 226 -30.48 -4.10 -13.73
CA LEU A 226 -29.39 -4.09 -14.72
C LEU A 226 -28.70 -2.72 -14.81
N LYS A 227 -29.17 -1.74 -14.06
CA LYS A 227 -28.62 -0.38 -13.98
C LYS A 227 -28.79 0.08 -12.54
N ALA A 228 -27.78 0.74 -12.00
CA ALA A 228 -27.82 1.26 -10.63
C ALA A 228 -27.04 2.57 -10.57
N ILE A 229 -27.34 3.42 -9.58
CA ILE A 229 -26.74 4.75 -9.36
C ILE A 229 -26.86 5.64 -10.60
N MET A 230 -27.79 6.60 -10.58
CA MET A 230 -28.03 7.51 -11.71
C MET A 230 -28.28 6.78 -13.05
N ASN A 231 -28.89 5.58 -13.00
CA ASN A 231 -29.20 4.75 -14.17
C ASN A 231 -27.94 4.30 -14.95
N ASP A 232 -26.79 4.16 -14.29
CA ASP A 232 -25.55 3.70 -14.92
C ASP A 232 -25.67 2.25 -15.40
N LYS A 233 -25.46 2.04 -16.70
CA LYS A 233 -25.59 0.73 -17.36
C LYS A 233 -24.49 -0.26 -17.00
N ASN A 234 -23.38 0.21 -16.43
CA ASN A 234 -22.22 -0.61 -16.08
C ASN A 234 -22.37 -1.24 -14.69
N ILE A 235 -23.41 -0.90 -13.93
CA ILE A 235 -23.59 -1.35 -12.56
C ILE A 235 -24.83 -2.25 -12.45
N PHE A 236 -24.68 -3.42 -11.84
CA PHE A 236 -25.80 -4.23 -11.37
C PHE A 236 -26.30 -3.72 -10.02
N GLU A 237 -27.61 -3.79 -9.81
CA GLU A 237 -28.21 -3.78 -8.47
C GLU A 237 -28.53 -5.23 -8.09
N LEU A 238 -28.16 -5.59 -6.86
CA LEU A 238 -28.14 -6.97 -6.37
C LEU A 238 -28.83 -7.05 -5.02
N ASP A 239 -29.64 -8.08 -4.87
CA ASP A 239 -30.33 -8.42 -3.62
C ASP A 239 -29.69 -9.67 -3.03
N PHE A 240 -28.85 -9.48 -2.00
CA PHE A 240 -28.21 -10.55 -1.25
C PHE A 240 -28.82 -10.65 0.14
N PRO A 241 -28.90 -11.85 0.76
CA PRO A 241 -29.37 -12.02 2.13
C PRO A 241 -28.62 -11.16 3.16
N SER A 242 -27.33 -10.90 2.91
CA SER A 242 -26.51 -9.93 3.63
C SER A 242 -25.56 -9.22 2.66
N PRO A 243 -25.09 -8.00 2.97
CA PRO A 243 -24.20 -7.26 2.07
C PRO A 243 -22.90 -8.04 1.80
N PRO A 244 -22.59 -8.38 0.53
CA PRO A 244 -21.34 -9.05 0.19
C PRO A 244 -20.15 -8.10 0.37
N VAL A 245 -18.96 -8.69 0.51
CA VAL A 245 -17.75 -7.94 0.84
C VAL A 245 -17.25 -7.11 -0.35
N PRO A 246 -17.13 -5.77 -0.23
CA PRO A 246 -16.64 -4.93 -1.31
C PRO A 246 -15.25 -5.34 -1.81
N GLY A 247 -15.08 -5.35 -3.13
CA GLY A 247 -13.90 -5.82 -3.82
C GLY A 247 -13.88 -7.32 -4.14
N SER A 248 -14.82 -8.11 -3.59
CA SER A 248 -14.97 -9.53 -3.95
C SER A 248 -15.45 -9.69 -5.41
N PRO A 249 -15.14 -10.82 -6.06
CA PRO A 249 -15.71 -11.14 -7.36
C PRO A 249 -17.20 -11.45 -7.25
N LEU A 250 -17.96 -11.03 -8.26
CA LEU A 250 -19.31 -11.53 -8.53
C LEU A 250 -19.20 -12.61 -9.60
N LEU A 251 -19.77 -13.78 -9.33
CA LEU A 251 -19.58 -15.02 -10.08
C LEU A 251 -20.90 -15.54 -10.67
N ASN A 252 -20.82 -16.20 -11.82
CA ASN A 252 -21.88 -17.08 -12.33
C ASN A 252 -21.77 -18.49 -11.72
N GLU A 253 -22.70 -19.37 -12.09
CA GLU A 253 -22.74 -20.77 -11.59
C GLU A 253 -21.51 -21.59 -11.99
N GLU A 254 -20.81 -21.21 -13.06
CA GLU A 254 -19.54 -21.82 -13.49
C GLU A 254 -18.31 -21.28 -12.73
N GLY A 255 -18.50 -20.37 -11.76
CA GLY A 255 -17.41 -19.75 -10.99
C GLY A 255 -16.59 -18.74 -11.78
N GLN A 256 -17.12 -18.22 -12.88
CA GLN A 256 -16.50 -17.20 -13.72
C GLN A 256 -16.95 -15.80 -13.28
N VAL A 257 -16.05 -14.84 -13.38
CA VAL A 257 -16.27 -13.45 -12.96
C VAL A 257 -17.18 -12.73 -13.96
N VAL A 258 -18.33 -12.28 -13.45
CA VAL A 258 -19.29 -11.42 -14.16
C VAL A 258 -19.31 -10.00 -13.61
N GLY A 259 -18.57 -9.74 -12.53
CA GLY A 259 -18.38 -8.39 -11.99
C GLY A 259 -17.52 -8.33 -10.73
N ILE A 260 -17.46 -7.14 -10.13
CA ILE A 260 -16.81 -6.90 -8.84
C ILE A 260 -17.77 -6.15 -7.91
N ILE A 261 -17.91 -6.60 -6.67
CA ILE A 261 -18.75 -5.94 -5.67
C ILE A 261 -18.16 -4.57 -5.34
N LEU A 262 -18.97 -3.52 -5.39
CA LEU A 262 -18.57 -2.16 -5.07
C LEU A 262 -19.02 -1.76 -3.65
N SER A 263 -18.37 -0.74 -3.10
CA SER A 263 -18.87 -0.09 -1.89
C SER A 263 -19.99 0.90 -2.24
N THR A 264 -21.25 0.56 -1.94
CA THR A 264 -22.40 1.44 -2.22
C THR A 264 -22.19 2.86 -1.70
N SER A 265 -21.69 3.00 -0.46
CA SER A 265 -21.44 4.31 0.15
C SER A 265 -20.33 5.10 -0.54
N GLN A 266 -19.29 4.45 -1.05
CA GLN A 266 -18.23 5.13 -1.79
C GLN A 266 -18.70 5.55 -3.19
N ILE A 267 -19.44 4.69 -3.88
CA ILE A 267 -19.94 4.99 -5.23
C ILE A 267 -20.96 6.13 -5.20
N VAL A 268 -21.88 6.13 -4.23
CA VAL A 268 -22.84 7.23 -4.06
C VAL A 268 -22.11 8.57 -3.88
N LYS A 269 -21.03 8.60 -3.07
CA LYS A 269 -20.19 9.79 -2.91
C LYS A 269 -19.51 10.21 -4.21
N ASN A 270 -18.90 9.26 -4.94
CA ASN A 270 -18.17 9.55 -6.18
C ASN A 270 -19.07 10.12 -7.27
N PHE A 271 -20.28 9.61 -7.40
CA PHE A 271 -21.26 10.07 -8.40
C PHE A 271 -21.97 11.36 -7.98
N GLN A 272 -21.74 11.85 -6.76
CA GLN A 272 -22.49 12.96 -6.17
C GLN A 272 -24.01 12.78 -6.32
N ALA A 273 -24.47 11.52 -6.27
CA ALA A 273 -25.85 11.19 -6.55
C ALA A 273 -26.75 11.84 -5.48
N ALA A 274 -27.54 12.82 -5.87
CA ALA A 274 -28.55 13.43 -5.01
C ALA A 274 -29.70 12.43 -4.83
N GLY A 275 -29.77 11.75 -3.68
CA GLY A 275 -30.83 10.79 -3.39
C GLY A 275 -30.45 9.76 -2.33
N MET A 276 -31.41 8.90 -1.98
CA MET A 276 -31.12 7.73 -1.15
C MET A 276 -30.25 6.73 -1.93
N PRO A 277 -29.26 6.09 -1.28
CA PRO A 277 -28.53 4.98 -1.87
C PRO A 277 -29.51 3.86 -2.28
N PRO A 278 -29.19 3.04 -3.29
CA PRO A 278 -29.99 1.85 -3.59
C PRO A 278 -30.08 0.97 -2.35
N ASP A 279 -31.24 0.34 -2.15
CA ASP A 279 -31.49 -0.54 -1.00
C ASP A 279 -30.61 -1.80 -1.07
N GLY A 280 -30.27 -2.22 -2.29
CA GLY A 280 -29.43 -3.38 -2.57
C GLY A 280 -27.92 -3.11 -2.60
N SER A 281 -27.18 -4.20 -2.76
CA SER A 281 -25.75 -4.16 -3.07
C SER A 281 -25.53 -3.83 -4.54
N ILE A 282 -24.36 -3.31 -4.89
CA ILE A 282 -24.05 -2.97 -6.28
C ILE A 282 -22.74 -3.59 -6.74
N ALA A 283 -22.65 -3.92 -8.03
CA ALA A 283 -21.44 -4.48 -8.63
C ALA A 283 -21.15 -3.89 -10.00
N LEU A 284 -19.86 -3.66 -10.30
CA LEU A 284 -19.41 -3.24 -11.62
C LEU A 284 -19.33 -4.46 -12.54
N LYS A 285 -19.97 -4.38 -13.71
CA LYS A 285 -20.07 -5.46 -14.69
C LYS A 285 -18.73 -5.83 -15.32
N SER A 286 -18.53 -7.13 -15.60
CA SER A 286 -17.34 -7.64 -16.28
C SER A 286 -17.14 -7.06 -17.68
N SER A 287 -18.19 -6.64 -18.38
CA SER A 287 -18.08 -5.93 -19.65
C SER A 287 -17.25 -4.64 -19.53
N TYR A 288 -17.39 -3.92 -18.42
CA TYR A 288 -16.56 -2.75 -18.11
C TYR A 288 -15.14 -3.15 -17.69
N LEU A 289 -15.00 -4.19 -16.86
CA LEU A 289 -13.69 -4.72 -16.45
C LEU A 289 -12.86 -5.19 -17.64
N SER A 290 -13.48 -5.88 -18.60
CA SER A 290 -12.85 -6.36 -19.83
C SER A 290 -12.29 -5.21 -20.67
N ARG A 291 -13.06 -4.12 -20.83
CA ARG A 291 -12.62 -2.91 -21.54
C ARG A 291 -11.45 -2.21 -20.83
N ILE A 292 -11.45 -2.19 -19.50
CA ILE A 292 -10.30 -1.69 -18.72
C ILE A 292 -9.09 -2.59 -18.92
N PHE A 293 -9.30 -3.89 -18.83
CA PHE A 293 -8.21 -4.86 -18.87
C PHE A 293 -7.56 -4.92 -20.24
N SER A 294 -8.31 -4.76 -21.33
CA SER A 294 -7.78 -4.77 -22.70
C SER A 294 -6.74 -3.68 -22.99
N LEU A 295 -6.53 -2.74 -22.07
CA LEU A 295 -5.48 -1.72 -22.14
C LEU A 295 -4.12 -2.22 -21.62
N TYR A 296 -4.05 -3.44 -21.08
CA TYR A 296 -2.89 -4.06 -20.42
C TYR A 296 -2.68 -5.50 -20.87
#